data_AF-A0A965Y4X0-F1
#
_entry.id   AF-A0A965Y4X0-F1
#
_cell.length_a   1.000
_cell.length_b   1.000
_cell.length_c   1.000
_cell.angle_alpha   90.00
_cell.angle_beta   90.00
_cell.angle_gamma   90.00
#
_symmetry.space_group_name_H-M   'P 1'
#
loop_
_entity.id
_entity.type
_entity.pdbx_description
1 polymer ?
#
loop_
_entity_poly.entity_id
_entity_poly.type
_entity_poly.pdbx_seq_one_letter_code
_entity_poly.pdbx_strand_id
1 'polypeptide(L)'
;MKKFSRFVFVFSVCAMAFSCAGPSFAAANLLDGMNDADWRALNVFFSNFCESRLGDFDADGYDDTALIAFAVSHNVINNRKLFREDAAEGQYYIGKDRVNATIEKYFGIRGVGPQSAEEGFVIFKKDRYYWDDVFEGSPWFAGGQAVELHEGKGGTLSAVVEFYTDNEAFQNDAGKVNIKDFYAPKKSWKKNTAKYYDLCGYYGAKIAVLVQNGKKSYILLEWREAETLEDARKLIGE
;
A
#
# COMPACT_ATOMS: atom_id res chain seq x y z
N MET A 1 16.87 5.69 -32.23
CA MET A 1 15.61 5.77 -31.44
C MET A 1 15.88 6.64 -30.22
N LYS A 2 15.23 7.80 -30.14
CA LYS A 2 15.44 8.78 -29.07
C LYS A 2 14.78 8.27 -27.79
N LYS A 3 15.59 7.88 -26.79
CA LYS A 3 15.11 7.57 -25.45
C LYS A 3 14.59 8.86 -24.83
N PHE A 4 13.28 9.01 -24.72
CA PHE A 4 12.68 10.08 -23.93
C PHE A 4 12.96 9.74 -22.46
N SER A 5 13.90 10.47 -21.87
CA SER A 5 14.09 10.49 -20.41
C SER A 5 12.78 10.99 -19.80
N ARG A 6 12.01 10.08 -19.18
CA ARG A 6 10.87 10.44 -18.33
C ARG A 6 11.46 11.19 -17.15
N PHE A 7 11.16 12.48 -17.04
CA PHE A 7 11.56 13.31 -15.90
C PHE A 7 10.86 12.77 -14.65
N VAL A 8 11.60 12.01 -13.83
CA VAL A 8 11.19 11.73 -12.46
C VAL A 8 11.36 13.06 -11.70
N PHE A 9 10.27 13.66 -11.24
CA PHE A 9 10.34 14.67 -10.19
C PHE A 9 10.60 13.92 -8.87
N VAL A 10 11.78 13.30 -8.73
CA VAL A 10 12.33 13.05 -7.40
C VAL A 10 12.56 14.45 -6.86
N PHE A 11 11.86 14.83 -5.80
CA PHE A 11 12.19 16.05 -5.07
C PHE A 11 13.66 15.95 -4.69
N SER A 12 14.51 16.63 -5.46
CA SER A 12 15.92 16.78 -5.16
C SER A 12 15.97 17.41 -3.78
N VAL A 13 16.42 16.61 -2.80
CA VAL A 13 16.62 17.03 -1.40
C VAL A 13 17.87 17.92 -1.39
N CYS A 14 17.72 19.10 -1.97
CA CYS A 14 18.66 20.20 -1.89
C CYS A 14 17.82 21.43 -1.58
N ALA A 15 17.90 21.83 -0.32
CA ALA A 15 17.41 23.06 0.28
C ALA A 15 17.00 24.13 -0.75
N MET A 16 15.71 24.18 -1.09
CA MET A 16 15.10 25.36 -1.66
C MET A 16 13.95 25.80 -0.78
N ALA A 17 14.17 26.93 -0.12
CA ALA A 17 13.13 27.70 0.52
C ALA A 17 12.10 28.12 -0.53
N PHE A 18 10.99 27.36 -0.63
CA PHE A 18 9.79 27.80 -1.33
C PHE A 18 8.73 28.19 -0.29
N SER A 19 8.53 29.50 -0.20
CA SER A 19 7.31 30.09 0.32
C SER A 19 6.09 29.59 -0.47
N CYS A 20 4.98 29.35 0.25
CA CYS A 20 3.65 28.89 -0.21
C CYS A 20 3.44 27.36 -0.18
N ALA A 21 3.29 26.83 1.04
CA ALA A 21 2.42 25.70 1.42
C ALA A 21 2.43 24.43 0.54
N GLY A 22 3.61 23.92 0.21
CA GLY A 22 3.79 22.51 -0.16
C GLY A 22 3.90 21.60 1.08
N PRO A 23 3.69 20.28 0.96
CA PRO A 23 3.90 19.35 2.07
C PRO A 23 5.36 19.43 2.51
N SER A 24 5.58 19.81 3.78
CA SER A 24 6.90 19.80 4.39
C SER A 24 7.24 18.35 4.74
N PHE A 25 8.39 17.86 4.27
CA PHE A 25 8.98 16.66 4.85
C PHE A 25 9.26 16.94 6.32
N ALA A 26 8.89 16.02 7.20
CA ALA A 26 9.12 16.20 8.63
C ALA A 26 10.63 16.23 8.93
N ALA A 27 11.03 17.18 9.77
CA ALA A 27 12.34 17.21 10.38
C ALA A 27 12.52 15.99 11.33
N ALA A 28 13.77 15.66 11.65
CA ALA A 28 14.20 14.48 12.41
C ALA A 28 13.35 14.19 13.67
N ASN A 29 13.25 12.90 14.04
CA ASN A 29 12.41 12.31 15.09
C ASN A 29 10.95 11.98 14.67
N LEU A 30 10.78 11.27 13.56
CA LEU A 30 9.46 10.78 13.07
C LEU A 30 8.76 9.79 14.01
N LEU A 31 9.55 9.00 14.74
CA LEU A 31 9.09 7.99 15.70
C LEU A 31 8.81 8.60 17.08
N ASP A 32 9.36 9.78 17.37
CA ASP A 32 9.04 10.49 18.61
C ASP A 32 7.56 10.90 18.63
N GLY A 33 6.90 10.65 19.76
CA GLY A 33 5.46 10.88 19.92
C GLY A 33 4.55 9.94 19.12
N MET A 34 5.07 8.85 18.53
CA MET A 34 4.25 7.88 17.81
C MET A 34 3.28 7.15 18.76
N ASN A 35 1.98 7.30 18.51
CA ASN A 35 0.92 6.73 19.35
C ASN A 35 0.17 5.57 18.65
N ASP A 36 -0.77 4.95 19.34
CA ASP A 36 -1.55 3.82 18.80
C ASP A 36 -2.35 4.15 17.53
N ALA A 37 -2.74 5.42 17.34
CA ALA A 37 -3.43 5.86 16.14
C ALA A 37 -2.46 5.96 14.94
N ASP A 38 -1.22 6.43 15.17
CA ASP A 38 -0.17 6.45 14.14
C ASP A 38 0.20 5.02 13.71
N TRP A 39 0.39 4.11 14.67
CA TRP A 39 0.63 2.69 14.39
C TRP A 39 -0.51 2.06 13.60
N ARG A 40 -1.75 2.37 13.98
CA ARG A 40 -2.93 1.90 13.25
C ARG A 40 -2.96 2.42 11.82
N ALA A 41 -2.60 3.69 11.60
CA ALA A 41 -2.53 4.26 10.26
C ALA A 41 -1.46 3.56 9.40
N LEU A 42 -0.30 3.22 9.98
CA LEU A 42 0.73 2.44 9.29
C LEU A 42 0.28 1.01 8.98
N ASN A 43 -0.33 0.31 9.93
CA ASN A 43 -0.81 -1.05 9.71
C ASN A 43 -1.88 -1.08 8.62
N VAL A 44 -2.80 -0.11 8.61
CA VAL A 44 -3.76 0.04 7.49
C VAL A 44 -3.01 0.32 6.19
N PHE A 45 -2.01 1.21 6.20
CA PHE A 45 -1.22 1.52 5.02
C PHE A 45 -0.56 0.26 4.43
N PHE A 46 0.16 -0.52 5.24
CA PHE A 46 0.81 -1.75 4.80
C PHE A 46 -0.17 -2.85 4.38
N SER A 47 -1.29 -2.99 5.09
CA SER A 47 -2.35 -3.93 4.68
C SER A 47 -2.87 -3.67 3.27
N ASN A 48 -2.92 -2.43 2.78
CA ASN A 48 -3.36 -2.19 1.41
C ASN A 48 -2.49 -2.93 0.37
N PHE A 49 -1.19 -3.08 0.62
CA PHE A 49 -0.27 -3.79 -0.27
C PHE A 49 -0.44 -5.31 -0.16
N CYS A 50 -0.59 -5.83 1.06
CA CYS A 50 -0.89 -7.25 1.27
C CYS A 50 -2.24 -7.66 0.67
N GLU A 51 -3.30 -6.88 0.90
CA GLU A 51 -4.66 -7.10 0.36
C GLU A 51 -4.67 -7.11 -1.17
N SER A 52 -3.88 -6.21 -1.78
CA SER A 52 -3.77 -6.11 -3.23
C SER A 52 -2.74 -7.08 -3.82
N ARG A 53 -2.07 -7.90 -2.98
CA ARG A 53 -0.98 -8.81 -3.35
C ARG A 53 0.12 -8.11 -4.18
N LEU A 54 0.50 -6.91 -3.77
CA LEU A 54 1.60 -6.20 -4.40
C LEU A 54 2.88 -7.00 -4.23
N GLY A 55 3.50 -7.39 -5.35
CA GLY A 55 4.83 -7.98 -5.36
C GLY A 55 5.93 -6.95 -5.08
N ASP A 56 7.16 -7.35 -5.35
CA ASP A 56 8.33 -6.50 -5.18
C ASP A 56 8.21 -5.14 -5.90
N PHE A 57 8.48 -4.05 -5.18
CA PHE A 57 8.34 -2.68 -5.68
C PHE A 57 9.54 -1.81 -5.31
N ASP A 58 9.88 -0.90 -6.24
CA ASP A 58 10.94 0.11 -6.11
C ASP A 58 10.54 1.38 -6.89
N ALA A 59 10.47 2.51 -6.19
CA ALA A 59 10.08 3.79 -6.77
C ALA A 59 11.08 4.33 -7.82
N ASP A 60 12.34 3.87 -7.82
CA ASP A 60 13.33 4.26 -8.82
C ASP A 60 13.27 3.41 -10.10
N GLY A 61 12.58 2.26 -10.06
CA GLY A 61 12.57 1.26 -11.12
C GLY A 61 11.24 0.53 -11.32
N TYR A 62 10.12 1.20 -11.03
CA TYR A 62 8.79 0.59 -11.03
C TYR A 62 8.28 0.19 -12.42
N ASP A 63 7.35 -0.77 -12.42
CA ASP A 63 6.52 -1.12 -13.58
C ASP A 63 5.15 -0.41 -13.49
N ASP A 64 4.80 0.33 -14.54
CA ASP A 64 3.50 0.98 -14.69
C ASP A 64 2.34 -0.04 -14.55
N THR A 65 2.50 -1.27 -15.04
CA THR A 65 1.44 -2.29 -15.00
C THR A 65 1.17 -2.78 -13.59
N ALA A 66 2.20 -2.98 -12.77
CA ALA A 66 2.08 -3.34 -11.36
C ALA A 66 1.35 -2.24 -10.55
N LEU A 67 1.66 -0.96 -10.82
CA LEU A 67 0.96 0.17 -10.19
C LEU A 67 -0.53 0.20 -10.53
N ILE A 68 -0.87 -0.05 -11.80
CA ILE A 68 -2.26 -0.12 -12.27
C ILE A 68 -2.99 -1.30 -11.62
N ALA A 69 -2.38 -2.48 -11.62
CA ALA A 69 -2.95 -3.69 -11.01
C ALA A 69 -3.24 -3.45 -9.51
N PHE A 70 -2.26 -2.93 -8.76
CA PHE A 70 -2.47 -2.53 -7.37
C PHE A 70 -3.64 -1.56 -7.22
N ALA A 71 -3.66 -0.48 -8.01
CA ALA A 71 -4.65 0.57 -7.83
C ALA A 71 -6.08 0.11 -8.16
N VAL A 72 -6.24 -0.76 -9.15
CA VAL A 72 -7.55 -1.38 -9.44
C VAL A 72 -7.94 -2.34 -8.31
N SER A 73 -7.08 -3.30 -7.94
CA SER A 73 -7.34 -4.27 -6.86
C SER A 73 -7.65 -3.59 -5.52
N HIS A 74 -6.86 -2.59 -5.12
CA HIS A 74 -7.11 -1.80 -3.92
C HIS A 74 -8.50 -1.17 -3.94
N ASN A 75 -8.90 -0.58 -5.08
CA ASN A 75 -10.21 0.04 -5.19
C ASN A 75 -11.36 -0.97 -5.24
N VAL A 76 -11.16 -2.15 -5.82
CA VAL A 76 -12.14 -3.24 -5.76
C VAL A 76 -12.42 -3.61 -4.31
N ILE A 77 -11.36 -3.86 -3.54
CA ILE A 77 -11.44 -4.33 -2.15
C ILE A 77 -11.99 -3.24 -1.23
N ASN A 78 -11.41 -2.03 -1.30
CA ASN A 78 -11.64 -0.99 -0.29
C ASN A 78 -12.62 0.10 -0.74
N ASN A 79 -12.88 0.23 -2.04
CA ASN A 79 -13.66 1.34 -2.62
C ASN A 79 -14.64 0.88 -3.70
N ARG A 80 -15.23 -0.32 -3.59
CA ARG A 80 -16.10 -0.93 -4.62
C ARG A 80 -17.18 0.01 -5.18
N LYS A 81 -17.70 0.92 -4.35
CA LYS A 81 -18.65 1.97 -4.74
C LYS A 81 -18.17 2.94 -5.84
N LEU A 82 -16.87 2.99 -6.12
CA LEU A 82 -16.29 3.79 -7.21
C LEU A 82 -16.46 3.12 -8.58
N PHE A 83 -16.74 1.81 -8.60
CA PHE A 83 -16.98 1.07 -9.82
C PHE A 83 -18.41 1.30 -10.31
N ARG A 84 -18.56 1.27 -11.63
CA ARG A 84 -19.84 1.37 -12.33
C ARG A 84 -20.00 0.17 -13.24
N GLU A 85 -21.22 -0.26 -13.45
CA GLU A 85 -21.53 -1.30 -14.41
C GLU A 85 -21.56 -0.72 -15.84
N ASP A 86 -20.97 -1.44 -16.78
CA ASP A 86 -21.11 -1.20 -18.21
C ASP A 86 -22.08 -2.25 -18.80
N ALA A 87 -23.36 -1.88 -18.90
CA ALA A 87 -24.42 -2.78 -19.35
C ALA A 87 -24.18 -3.39 -20.74
N ALA A 88 -23.38 -2.75 -21.60
CA ALA A 88 -23.05 -3.26 -22.92
C ALA A 88 -21.99 -4.37 -22.89
N GLU A 89 -21.11 -4.33 -21.89
CA GLU A 89 -19.99 -5.27 -21.74
C GLU A 89 -20.28 -6.32 -20.63
N GLY A 90 -21.30 -6.09 -19.80
CA GLY A 90 -21.63 -6.94 -18.66
C GLY A 90 -20.54 -6.95 -17.57
N GLN A 91 -19.76 -5.86 -17.47
CA GLN A 91 -18.58 -5.78 -16.60
C GLN A 91 -18.57 -4.49 -15.77
N TYR A 92 -17.93 -4.54 -14.61
CA TYR A 92 -17.66 -3.35 -13.80
C TYR A 92 -16.40 -2.62 -14.28
N TYR A 93 -16.40 -1.30 -14.18
CA TYR A 93 -15.26 -0.47 -14.53
C TYR A 93 -15.00 0.66 -13.53
N ILE A 94 -13.75 1.11 -13.49
CA ILE A 94 -13.29 2.31 -12.81
C ILE A 94 -12.63 3.26 -13.81
N GLY A 95 -12.89 4.56 -13.67
CA GLY A 95 -12.31 5.59 -14.54
C GLY A 95 -10.81 5.78 -14.30
N LYS A 96 -10.03 6.06 -15.35
CA LYS A 96 -8.57 6.18 -15.27
C LYS A 96 -8.07 7.18 -14.22
N ASP A 97 -8.78 8.30 -14.05
CA ASP A 97 -8.38 9.36 -13.12
C ASP A 97 -8.43 8.88 -11.66
N ARG A 98 -9.33 7.94 -11.33
CA ARG A 98 -9.40 7.33 -10.00
C ARG A 98 -8.23 6.39 -9.74
N VAL A 99 -7.85 5.61 -10.75
CA VAL A 99 -6.66 4.74 -10.70
C VAL A 99 -5.41 5.58 -10.52
N ASN A 100 -5.22 6.64 -11.31
CA ASN A 100 -4.07 7.54 -11.18
C ASN A 100 -4.03 8.25 -9.81
N ALA A 101 -5.19 8.67 -9.28
CA ALA A 101 -5.25 9.26 -7.94
C ALA A 101 -4.85 8.26 -6.84
N THR A 102 -5.21 6.98 -6.98
CA THR A 102 -4.76 5.94 -6.06
C THR A 102 -3.25 5.71 -6.17
N ILE A 103 -2.70 5.65 -7.38
CA ILE A 103 -1.25 5.51 -7.60
C ILE A 103 -0.50 6.67 -6.95
N GLU A 104 -0.93 7.91 -7.20
CA GLU A 104 -0.31 9.09 -6.61
C GLU A 104 -0.39 9.05 -5.08
N LYS A 105 -1.52 8.61 -4.51
CA LYS A 105 -1.72 8.55 -3.06
C LYS A 105 -0.76 7.59 -2.37
N TYR A 106 -0.50 6.41 -2.94
CA TYR A 106 0.29 5.37 -2.27
C TYR A 106 1.76 5.34 -2.68
N PHE A 107 2.09 5.80 -3.90
CA PHE A 107 3.45 5.73 -4.44
C PHE A 107 4.03 7.11 -4.76
N GLY A 108 3.23 8.18 -4.73
CA GLY A 108 3.70 9.53 -5.08
C GLY A 108 4.00 9.69 -6.58
N ILE A 109 3.66 8.69 -7.39
CA ILE A 109 3.95 8.63 -8.83
C ILE A 109 2.78 9.24 -9.60
N ARG A 110 3.11 10.12 -10.54
CA ARG A 110 2.15 10.82 -11.41
C ARG A 110 2.37 10.46 -12.87
N GLY A 111 1.30 10.56 -13.66
CA GLY A 111 1.40 10.46 -15.11
C GLY A 111 1.65 9.05 -15.62
N VAL A 112 1.30 8.01 -14.84
CA VAL A 112 1.26 6.63 -15.33
C VAL A 112 0.35 6.57 -16.55
N GLY A 113 0.92 6.11 -17.66
CA GLY A 113 0.21 6.01 -18.94
C GLY A 113 -0.83 4.90 -18.88
N PRO A 114 -2.05 5.11 -19.38
CA PRO A 114 -3.07 4.10 -19.28
C PRO A 114 -2.79 2.91 -20.20
N GLN A 115 -2.87 1.70 -19.64
CA GLN A 115 -2.62 0.43 -20.34
C GLN A 115 -3.23 -0.74 -19.57
N SER A 116 -3.47 -1.88 -20.24
CA SER A 116 -3.88 -3.11 -19.54
C SER A 116 -2.75 -3.63 -18.65
N ALA A 117 -3.11 -4.36 -17.59
CA ALA A 117 -2.19 -5.05 -16.70
C ALA A 117 -2.64 -6.51 -16.53
N GLU A 118 -1.91 -7.43 -17.17
CA GLU A 118 -2.28 -8.85 -17.22
C GLU A 118 -2.26 -9.50 -15.84
N GLU A 119 -1.24 -9.19 -15.02
CA GLU A 119 -1.09 -9.74 -13.67
C GLU A 119 -2.29 -9.43 -12.75
N GLY A 120 -2.98 -8.32 -12.99
CA GLY A 120 -4.18 -7.92 -12.25
C GLY A 120 -5.50 -8.28 -12.92
N PHE A 121 -5.47 -8.98 -14.06
CA PHE A 121 -6.65 -9.21 -14.92
C PHE A 121 -7.36 -7.89 -15.27
N VAL A 122 -6.58 -6.84 -15.52
CA VAL A 122 -7.08 -5.48 -15.78
C VAL A 122 -7.00 -5.19 -17.27
N ILE A 123 -8.15 -4.86 -17.87
CA ILE A 123 -8.24 -4.46 -19.27
C ILE A 123 -8.51 -2.96 -19.36
N PHE A 124 -7.66 -2.22 -20.08
CA PHE A 124 -7.90 -0.82 -20.37
C PHE A 124 -8.55 -0.62 -21.74
N LYS A 125 -9.75 -0.03 -21.77
CA LYS A 125 -10.43 0.39 -23.01
C LYS A 125 -11.31 1.62 -22.76
N LYS A 126 -11.41 2.52 -23.74
CA LYS A 126 -12.30 3.71 -23.69
C LYS A 126 -12.15 4.54 -22.41
N ASP A 127 -10.91 4.82 -21.98
CA ASP A 127 -10.59 5.57 -20.75
C ASP A 127 -11.07 4.94 -19.42
N ARG A 128 -11.30 3.63 -19.44
CA ARG A 128 -11.80 2.85 -18.32
C ARG A 128 -10.96 1.61 -18.11
N TYR A 129 -10.77 1.25 -16.85
CA TYR A 129 -10.21 -0.03 -16.44
C TYR A 129 -11.36 -0.95 -16.08
N TYR A 130 -11.42 -2.08 -16.77
CA TYR A 130 -12.33 -3.18 -16.49
C TYR A 130 -11.55 -4.22 -15.69
N TRP A 131 -12.20 -4.78 -14.69
CA TRP A 131 -11.65 -5.85 -13.88
C TRP A 131 -12.48 -7.09 -14.16
N ASP A 132 -11.83 -8.14 -14.64
CA ASP A 132 -12.50 -9.40 -14.93
C ASP A 132 -12.80 -10.08 -13.59
N ASP A 133 -14.08 -10.19 -13.24
CA ASP A 133 -14.61 -10.52 -11.91
C ASP A 133 -14.46 -12.01 -11.58
N VAL A 134 -13.23 -12.53 -11.62
CA VAL A 134 -12.93 -13.94 -11.30
C VAL A 134 -12.77 -14.16 -9.79
N PHE A 135 -12.98 -13.13 -8.94
CA PHE A 135 -12.78 -13.22 -7.50
C PHE A 135 -14.06 -13.07 -6.66
N GLU A 136 -15.24 -13.29 -7.23
CA GLU A 136 -16.42 -13.64 -6.44
C GLU A 136 -16.20 -15.00 -5.75
N GLY A 137 -15.69 -14.99 -4.52
CA GLY A 137 -15.62 -16.19 -3.69
C GLY A 137 -14.43 -16.32 -2.74
N SER A 138 -13.47 -15.38 -2.74
CA SER A 138 -12.28 -15.51 -1.89
C SER A 138 -12.15 -14.40 -0.85
N PRO A 139 -12.94 -14.42 0.25
CA PRO A 139 -12.65 -13.61 1.42
C PRO A 139 -11.49 -14.27 2.16
N TRP A 140 -10.27 -14.15 1.63
CA TRP A 140 -9.09 -14.34 2.45
C TRP A 140 -8.66 -12.95 2.84
N PHE A 141 -8.98 -12.53 4.06
CA PHE A 141 -8.35 -11.35 4.61
C PHE A 141 -6.84 -11.52 4.50
N ALA A 142 -6.16 -10.50 3.99
CA ALA A 142 -4.71 -10.40 3.93
C ALA A 142 -4.32 -9.08 4.61
N GLY A 143 -3.30 -9.07 5.46
CA GLY A 143 -2.97 -7.87 6.21
C GLY A 143 -1.51 -7.77 6.59
N GLY A 144 -1.00 -6.54 6.64
CA GLY A 144 0.34 -6.21 7.07
C GLY A 144 0.35 -5.67 8.50
N GLN A 145 1.33 -6.09 9.30
CA GLN A 145 1.62 -5.53 10.62
C GLN A 145 3.06 -5.05 10.66
N ALA A 146 3.27 -3.75 10.87
CA ALA A 146 4.60 -3.26 11.18
C ALA A 146 5.01 -3.77 12.57
N VAL A 147 6.16 -4.45 12.64
CA VAL A 147 6.71 -4.96 13.89
C VAL A 147 7.97 -4.22 14.31
N GLU A 148 8.70 -3.64 13.36
CA GLU A 148 9.91 -2.85 13.59
C GLU A 148 9.89 -1.63 12.68
N LEU A 149 10.39 -0.50 13.18
CA LEU A 149 10.48 0.77 12.46
C LEU A 149 11.81 1.45 12.78
N HIS A 150 12.47 1.95 11.73
CA HIS A 150 13.77 2.60 11.83
C HIS A 150 13.72 3.94 11.09
N GLU A 151 14.23 4.99 11.73
CA GLU A 151 14.32 6.28 11.06
C GLU A 151 15.41 6.28 10.00
N GLY A 152 15.03 6.65 8.78
CA GLY A 152 15.95 6.94 7.71
C GLY A 152 16.21 8.43 7.55
N LYS A 153 17.02 8.78 6.55
CA LYS A 153 17.32 10.17 6.21
C LYS A 153 16.16 10.80 5.43
N GLY A 154 16.00 12.12 5.55
CA GLY A 154 15.09 12.86 4.66
C GLY A 154 13.61 12.60 4.89
N GLY A 155 13.20 12.23 6.11
CA GLY A 155 11.80 12.00 6.43
C GLY A 155 11.28 10.62 6.00
N THR A 156 12.16 9.63 5.88
CA THR A 156 11.79 8.25 5.56
C THR A 156 11.77 7.37 6.81
N LEU A 157 10.96 6.31 6.77
CA LEU A 157 11.04 5.18 7.70
C LEU A 157 11.35 3.91 6.92
N SER A 158 12.15 3.03 7.50
CA SER A 158 12.19 1.62 7.11
C SER A 158 11.35 0.81 8.08
N ALA A 159 10.72 -0.26 7.60
CA ALA A 159 9.84 -1.10 8.39
C ALA A 159 10.05 -2.58 8.08
N VAL A 160 10.02 -3.39 9.13
CA VAL A 160 9.75 -4.83 8.99
C VAL A 160 8.25 -5.04 9.14
N VAL A 161 7.66 -5.71 8.16
CA VAL A 161 6.23 -5.98 8.12
C VAL A 161 5.98 -7.48 8.10
N GLU A 162 5.16 -7.94 9.04
CA GLU A 162 4.63 -9.30 9.01
C GLU A 162 3.36 -9.35 8.16
N PHE A 163 3.28 -10.34 7.28
CA PHE A 163 2.11 -10.60 6.44
C PHE A 163 1.27 -11.73 7.01
N TYR A 164 -0.02 -11.46 7.18
CA TYR A 164 -0.99 -12.39 7.74
C TYR A 164 -2.13 -12.67 6.77
N THR A 165 -2.69 -13.88 6.83
CA THR A 165 -4.02 -14.19 6.30
C THR A 165 -4.99 -14.55 7.40
N ASP A 166 -6.29 -14.50 7.14
CA ASP A 166 -7.26 -15.15 8.02
C ASP A 166 -7.10 -16.68 7.99
N ASN A 167 -7.62 -17.32 9.04
CA ASN A 167 -7.63 -18.77 9.19
C ASN A 167 -9.04 -19.32 9.40
N GLU A 168 -9.17 -20.63 9.56
CA GLU A 168 -10.47 -21.29 9.73
C GLU A 168 -11.26 -20.74 10.93
N ALA A 169 -10.59 -20.37 12.02
CA ALA A 169 -11.25 -19.80 13.19
C ALA A 169 -11.90 -18.44 12.86
N PHE A 170 -11.26 -17.62 12.01
CA PHE A 170 -11.84 -16.36 11.55
C PHE A 170 -13.10 -16.60 10.73
N GLN A 171 -13.05 -17.57 9.81
CA GLN A 171 -14.18 -17.91 8.96
C GLN A 171 -15.37 -18.44 9.77
N ASN A 172 -15.10 -19.30 10.75
CA ASN A 172 -16.11 -19.87 11.64
C ASN A 172 -16.77 -18.83 12.56
N ASP A 173 -16.06 -17.75 12.89
CA ASP A 173 -16.55 -16.63 13.71
C ASP A 173 -16.79 -15.35 12.88
N ALA A 174 -16.94 -15.46 11.55
CA ALA A 174 -17.17 -14.32 10.68
C ALA A 174 -18.39 -13.50 11.16
N GLY A 175 -18.19 -12.21 11.43
CA GLY A 175 -19.18 -11.31 12.02
C GLY A 175 -19.05 -11.08 13.53
N LYS A 176 -18.25 -11.88 14.25
CA LYS A 176 -17.85 -11.61 15.64
C LYS A 176 -16.45 -11.00 15.74
N VAL A 177 -15.63 -11.21 14.71
CA VAL A 177 -14.29 -10.62 14.63
C VAL A 177 -14.41 -9.16 14.19
N ASN A 178 -13.92 -8.26 15.03
CA ASN A 178 -13.74 -6.87 14.63
C ASN A 178 -12.39 -6.76 13.90
N ILE A 179 -12.42 -6.74 12.57
CA ILE A 179 -11.21 -6.62 11.73
C ILE A 179 -10.37 -5.38 12.08
N LYS A 180 -10.99 -4.33 12.63
CA LYS A 180 -10.24 -3.16 13.09
C LYS A 180 -9.27 -3.51 14.20
N ASP A 181 -9.50 -4.56 14.98
CA ASP A 181 -8.58 -4.96 16.03
C ASP A 181 -7.24 -5.47 15.46
N PHE A 182 -7.22 -6.00 14.22
CA PHE A 182 -5.98 -6.37 13.52
C PHE A 182 -5.07 -5.16 13.35
N TYR A 183 -5.61 -4.00 12.94
CA TYR A 183 -4.77 -2.82 12.69
C TYR A 183 -4.26 -2.16 13.98
N ALA A 184 -4.65 -2.59 15.18
CA ALA A 184 -3.99 -2.11 16.40
C ALA A 184 -2.52 -2.55 16.42
N PRO A 185 -1.61 -1.83 17.12
CA PRO A 185 -0.27 -2.34 17.36
C PRO A 185 -0.32 -3.79 17.87
N LYS A 186 0.57 -4.66 17.39
CA LYS A 186 0.56 -6.10 17.76
C LYS A 186 0.65 -6.33 19.27
N LYS A 187 1.40 -5.49 20.00
CA LYS A 187 1.46 -5.48 21.47
C LYS A 187 0.10 -5.26 22.16
N SER A 188 -0.84 -4.63 21.48
CA SER A 188 -2.19 -4.30 21.96
C SER A 188 -3.22 -5.34 21.51
N TRP A 189 -2.83 -6.37 20.76
CA TRP A 189 -3.74 -7.44 20.37
C TRP A 189 -4.22 -8.19 21.60
N LYS A 190 -5.54 -8.37 21.70
CA LYS A 190 -6.11 -9.24 22.73
C LYS A 190 -5.70 -10.68 22.40
N LYS A 191 -5.59 -11.53 23.43
CA LYS A 191 -5.27 -12.96 23.27
C LYS A 191 -6.13 -13.68 22.21
N ASN A 192 -7.36 -13.20 22.02
CA ASN A 192 -8.30 -13.74 21.05
C ASN A 192 -8.17 -13.16 19.64
N THR A 193 -7.37 -12.12 19.40
CA THR A 193 -7.16 -11.56 18.06
C THR A 193 -6.16 -12.41 17.29
N ALA A 194 -5.04 -12.78 17.92
CA ALA A 194 -3.97 -13.54 17.26
C ALA A 194 -4.41 -14.92 16.76
N LYS A 195 -5.39 -15.56 17.41
CA LYS A 195 -5.88 -16.89 17.01
C LYS A 195 -6.60 -16.91 15.65
N TYR A 196 -6.96 -15.73 15.12
CA TYR A 196 -7.74 -15.60 13.89
C TYR A 196 -6.89 -15.38 12.64
N TYR A 197 -5.56 -15.23 12.81
CA TYR A 197 -4.68 -14.86 11.71
C TYR A 197 -3.43 -15.74 11.71
N ASP A 198 -3.09 -16.28 10.53
CA ASP A 198 -1.89 -17.07 10.33
C ASP A 198 -0.80 -16.18 9.74
N LEU A 199 0.41 -16.26 10.30
CA LEU A 199 1.57 -15.55 9.77
C LEU A 199 2.05 -16.30 8.51
N CYS A 200 2.10 -15.59 7.39
CA CYS A 200 2.39 -16.16 6.08
C CYS A 200 3.73 -15.71 5.50
N GLY A 201 4.30 -14.61 5.97
CA GLY A 201 5.58 -14.12 5.47
C GLY A 201 6.01 -12.80 6.07
N TYR A 202 7.08 -12.24 5.52
CA TYR A 202 7.67 -10.98 5.95
C TYR A 202 7.99 -10.09 4.75
N TYR A 203 8.02 -8.79 5.00
CA TYR A 203 8.43 -7.80 4.03
C TYR A 203 9.39 -6.80 4.67
N GLY A 204 10.40 -6.40 3.92
CA GLY A 204 11.16 -5.17 4.15
C GLY A 204 10.50 -4.03 3.38
N ALA A 205 10.23 -2.91 4.05
CA ALA A 205 9.61 -1.76 3.42
C ALA A 205 10.37 -0.48 3.72
N LYS A 206 10.33 0.47 2.78
CA LYS A 206 10.80 1.84 2.98
C LYS A 206 9.71 2.79 2.53
N ILE A 207 9.43 3.79 3.37
CA ILE A 207 8.34 4.73 3.16
C ILE A 207 8.81 6.17 3.38
N ALA A 208 8.25 7.11 2.63
CA ALA A 208 8.33 8.53 2.98
C ALA A 208 7.15 8.92 3.87
N VAL A 209 7.41 9.74 4.88
CA VAL A 209 6.38 10.30 5.76
C VAL A 209 6.12 11.75 5.38
N LEU A 210 4.88 12.04 5.01
CA LEU A 210 4.40 13.39 4.72
C LEU A 210 3.58 13.86 5.92
N VAL A 211 3.84 15.08 6.40
CA VAL A 211 3.09 15.69 7.50
C VAL A 211 2.38 16.93 7.00
N GLN A 212 1.05 16.91 7.05
CA GLN A 212 0.22 18.05 6.67
C GLN A 212 -0.82 18.33 7.76
N ASN A 213 -0.82 19.55 8.29
CA ASN A 213 -1.72 19.98 9.38
C ASN A 213 -1.73 19.01 10.58
N GLY A 214 -0.55 18.50 10.95
CA GLY A 214 -0.39 17.55 12.06
C GLY A 214 -0.86 16.12 11.77
N LYS A 215 -1.29 15.82 10.53
CA LYS A 215 -1.64 14.45 10.11
C LYS A 215 -0.51 13.86 9.27
N LYS A 216 -0.11 12.63 9.62
CA LYS A 216 0.85 11.83 8.86
C LYS A 216 0.12 11.12 7.71
N SER A 217 0.77 11.08 6.55
CA SER A 217 0.45 10.18 5.44
C SER A 217 1.73 9.56 4.90
N TYR A 218 1.61 8.43 4.22
CA TYR A 218 2.75 7.61 3.86
C TYR A 218 2.78 7.37 2.35
N ILE A 219 3.98 7.31 1.80
CA ILE A 219 4.26 6.95 0.41
C ILE A 219 5.21 5.77 0.44
N LEU A 220 4.90 4.71 -0.30
CA LEU A 220 5.76 3.54 -0.43
C LEU A 220 6.89 3.86 -1.40
N LEU A 221 8.12 3.64 -0.96
CA LEU A 221 9.33 3.82 -1.77
C LEU A 221 9.90 2.48 -2.21
N GLU A 222 9.94 1.51 -1.30
CA GLU A 222 10.46 0.16 -1.57
C GLU A 222 9.61 -0.86 -0.79
N TRP A 223 9.37 -2.03 -1.39
CA TRP A 223 8.64 -3.16 -0.81
C TRP A 223 9.23 -4.45 -1.33
N ARG A 224 9.74 -5.30 -0.45
CA ARG A 224 10.46 -6.52 -0.82
C ARG A 224 10.02 -7.68 0.05
N GLU A 225 9.62 -8.78 -0.57
CA GLU A 225 9.30 -10.01 0.15
C GLU A 225 10.57 -10.63 0.78
N ALA A 226 10.40 -11.24 1.94
CA ALA A 226 11.45 -11.93 2.67
C ALA A 226 10.96 -13.28 3.17
N GLU A 227 11.81 -14.31 3.04
CA GLU A 227 11.49 -15.67 3.51
C GLU A 227 11.45 -15.76 5.04
N THR A 228 12.27 -14.95 5.72
CA THR A 228 12.39 -14.95 7.17
C THR A 228 12.37 -13.53 7.74
N LEU A 229 12.08 -13.43 9.04
CA LEU A 229 12.18 -12.17 9.78
C LEU A 229 13.59 -11.55 9.67
N GLU A 230 14.62 -12.38 9.72
CA GLU A 230 16.01 -11.91 9.66
C GLU A 230 16.36 -11.38 8.26
N ASP A 231 15.80 -11.97 7.20
CA ASP A 231 15.99 -11.46 5.84
C ASP A 231 15.25 -10.14 5.64
N ALA A 232 14.08 -9.96 6.26
CA ALA A 232 13.37 -8.69 6.26
C ALA A 232 14.16 -7.57 6.96
N ARG A 233 14.87 -7.88 8.05
CA ARG A 233 15.79 -6.95 8.73
C ARG A 233 16.98 -6.54 7.86
N LYS A 234 17.59 -7.50 7.17
CA LYS A 234 18.68 -7.21 6.21
C LYS A 234 18.25 -6.27 5.10
N LEU A 235 17.02 -6.42 4.60
CA LEU A 235 16.47 -5.56 3.55
C LEU A 235 16.33 -4.09 4.01
N ILE A 236 16.14 -3.85 5.30
CA ILE A 236 16.05 -2.48 5.85
C ILE A 236 17.39 -1.94 6.38
N GLY A 237 18.47 -2.71 6.26
CA GLY A 237 19.83 -2.27 6.61
C GLY A 237 20.26 -2.57 8.05
N GLU A 238 19.68 -3.58 8.69
CA GLU A 238 20.16 -4.18 9.95
C GLU A 238 20.90 -5.50 9.71
#